data_AF-A0A7W4IQZ2-F1
#
_entry.id   AF-A0A7W4IQZ2-F1
#
_cell.length_a   1.000
_cell.length_b   1.000
_cell.length_c   1.000
_cell.angle_alpha   90.00
_cell.angle_beta   90.00
_cell.angle_gamma   90.00
#
_symmetry.space_group_name_H-M   'P 1'
#
loop_
_entity.id
_entity.type
_entity.pdbx_description
1 polymer ?
#
loop_
_entity_poly.entity_id
_entity_poly.type
_entity_poly.pdbx_seq_one_letter_code
_entity_poly.pdbx_strand_id
1 'polypeptide(L)' 'MQVQTLPAQSGDPVPHPRLGHVETVIVQSRVLSCDGGLGALGHPRVWLRIAGHQTFCPYCSRLFVLSPDAGEDTAH' A
#
# COMPACT_ATOMS: atom_id res chain seq x y z
N MET A 1 -5.43 -18.00 -52.16
CA MET A 1 -4.53 -18.37 -51.06
C MET A 1 -4.25 -17.13 -50.21
N GLN A 2 -4.87 -17.04 -49.03
CA GLN A 2 -4.67 -15.95 -48.08
C GLN A 2 -3.61 -16.38 -47.04
N VAL A 3 -2.49 -15.65 -46.96
CA VAL A 3 -1.54 -15.78 -45.85
C VAL A 3 -2.02 -14.88 -44.72
N GLN A 4 -2.60 -15.48 -43.68
CA GLN A 4 -2.96 -14.76 -42.46
C GLN A 4 -1.71 -14.69 -41.58
N THR A 5 -1.08 -13.52 -41.57
CA THR A 5 0.04 -13.20 -40.69
C THR A 5 -0.53 -12.84 -39.31
N LEU A 6 -0.28 -13.68 -38.31
CA LEU A 6 -0.58 -13.36 -36.91
C LEU A 6 0.43 -12.31 -36.40
N PRO A 7 0.01 -11.31 -35.60
CA PRO A 7 0.95 -10.32 -35.06
C PRO A 7 1.89 -10.96 -34.04
N ALA A 8 3.16 -10.57 -34.10
CA ALA A 8 4.18 -10.95 -33.14
C ALA A 8 3.89 -10.26 -31.79
N GLN A 9 3.55 -11.06 -30.79
CA GLN A 9 3.40 -10.62 -29.41
C GLN A 9 4.81 -10.31 -28.86
N SER A 10 5.24 -9.05 -28.99
CA SER A 10 6.52 -8.60 -28.43
C SER A 10 6.43 -8.68 -26.91
N GLY A 11 6.90 -9.79 -26.34
CA GLY A 11 7.00 -9.98 -24.90
C GLY A 11 7.95 -8.94 -24.35
N ASP A 12 7.42 -8.02 -23.54
CA ASP A 12 8.23 -7.08 -22.78
C ASP A 12 9.16 -7.90 -21.86
N PRO A 13 10.50 -7.82 -22.01
CA PRO A 13 11.43 -8.65 -21.25
C PRO A 13 11.52 -8.22 -19.79
N VAL A 14 10.92 -7.08 -19.43
CA VAL A 14 10.95 -6.54 -18.08
C VAL A 14 9.90 -7.26 -17.24
N PRO A 15 10.29 -7.95 -16.16
CA PRO A 15 9.33 -8.42 -15.17
C PRO A 15 8.59 -7.21 -14.60
N HIS A 16 7.27 -7.26 -14.62
CA HIS A 16 6.41 -6.31 -13.92
C HIS A 16 5.85 -7.03 -12.69
N PRO A 17 6.56 -7.01 -11.53
CA PRO A 17 6.05 -7.65 -10.33
C PRO A 17 4.73 -6.97 -9.97
N ARG A 18 3.63 -7.73 -10.07
CA ARG A 18 2.37 -7.30 -9.48
C ARG A 18 2.52 -7.48 -7.98
N LEU A 19 2.73 -6.36 -7.28
CA LEU A 19 2.58 -6.32 -5.83
C LEU A 19 1.19 -6.92 -5.55
N GLY A 20 1.15 -8.05 -4.84
CA GLY A 20 -0.06 -8.86 -4.69
C GLY A 20 -1.14 -8.16 -3.87
N HIS A 21 -1.81 -8.91 -3.00
CA HIS A 21 -2.77 -8.30 -2.10
C HIS A 21 -2.05 -7.48 -1.02
N VAL A 22 -2.20 -6.16 -1.10
CA VAL A 22 -1.80 -5.24 -0.05
C VAL A 22 -2.91 -5.17 0.98
N GLU A 23 -2.59 -5.51 2.23
CA GLU A 23 -3.54 -5.34 3.33
C GLU A 23 -3.75 -3.84 3.57
N THR A 24 -5.00 -3.40 3.39
CA THR A 24 -5.39 -1.99 3.54
C THR A 24 -6.22 -1.82 4.81
N VAL A 25 -5.83 -0.88 5.65
CA VAL A 25 -6.45 -0.58 6.94
C VAL A 25 -6.93 0.87 6.93
N ILE A 26 -8.23 1.07 7.18
CA ILE A 26 -8.82 2.40 7.29
C ILE A 26 -8.62 2.91 8.72
N VAL A 27 -8.11 4.13 8.87
CA VAL A 27 -7.79 4.74 10.16
C VAL A 27 -8.50 6.09 10.33
N GLN A 28 -8.84 6.44 11.57
CA GLN A 28 -9.49 7.71 11.90
C GLN A 28 -8.51 8.81 12.35
N SER A 29 -7.24 8.45 12.59
CA SER A 29 -6.20 9.38 13.03
C SER A 29 -5.08 9.48 12.01
N ARG A 30 -4.53 10.68 11.83
CA ARG A 30 -3.36 10.92 10.98
C ARG A 30 -2.06 10.43 11.58
N VAL A 31 -2.00 10.24 12.90
CA VAL A 31 -0.85 9.66 13.59
C VAL A 31 -1.26 8.33 14.18
N LEU A 32 -0.55 7.26 13.81
CA LEU A 32 -0.84 5.91 14.26
C LEU A 32 0.45 5.14 14.57
N SER A 33 0.33 4.13 15.42
CA SER A 33 1.40 3.17 15.66
C SER A 33 1.15 1.87 14.89
N CYS A 34 2.19 1.30 14.29
CA CYS A 34 2.15 0.00 13.64
C CYS A 34 3.19 -0.93 14.26
N ASP A 35 2.78 -2.13 14.67
CA ASP A 35 3.64 -3.21 15.17
C ASP A 35 3.48 -4.52 14.38
N GLY A 36 2.73 -4.50 13.27
CA GLY A 36 2.43 -5.67 12.45
C GLY A 36 1.23 -6.50 12.93
N GLY A 37 0.62 -6.20 14.08
CA GLY A 37 -0.67 -6.77 14.52
C GLY A 37 -0.62 -8.23 14.99
N LEU A 38 0.57 -8.85 15.02
CA LEU A 38 0.81 -10.19 15.56
C LEU A 38 1.65 -10.15 16.86
N GLY A 39 1.69 -8.99 17.51
CA GLY A 39 2.53 -8.77 18.69
C GLY A 39 4.01 -9.03 18.37
N ALA A 40 4.62 -9.98 19.09
CA ALA A 40 6.05 -10.29 18.94
C ALA A 40 6.46 -10.85 17.57
N LEU A 41 5.51 -11.37 16.77
CA LEU A 41 5.79 -11.91 15.43
C LEU A 41 5.71 -10.84 14.32
N GLY A 42 5.36 -9.61 14.65
CA GLY A 42 5.32 -8.51 13.71
C GLY A 42 6.69 -7.85 13.55
N HIS A 43 6.73 -6.55 13.81
CA HIS A 43 7.96 -5.75 13.77
C HIS A 43 8.01 -4.78 14.95
N PRO A 44 9.17 -4.17 15.25
CA PRO A 44 9.24 -3.13 16.26
C PRO A 44 8.19 -2.03 16.02
N ARG A 45 7.52 -1.60 17.09
CA ARG A 45 6.50 -0.56 17.02
C ARG A 45 7.09 0.72 16.42
N VAL A 46 6.47 1.21 15.35
CA VAL A 46 6.80 2.49 14.73
C VAL A 46 5.60 3.42 14.71
N TRP A 47 5.86 4.72 14.67
CA TRP A 47 4.84 5.76 14.55
C TRP A 47 4.87 6.34 13.15
N LEU A 48 3.71 6.36 12.50
CA LEU A 48 3.54 6.82 11.12
C LEU A 48 2.62 8.05 11.12
N ARG A 49 2.94 9.03 10.29
CA ARG A 49 2.07 10.18 10.00
C ARG A 49 1.54 10.08 8.57
N ILE A 50 0.24 10.28 8.40
CA ILE A 50 -0.41 10.40 7.10
C ILE A 50 -0.40 11.87 6.69
N ALA A 51 0.51 12.22 5.79
CA ALA A 51 0.64 13.59 5.27
C ALA A 51 -0.49 13.97 4.28
N GLY A 52 -1.02 13.00 3.53
CA GLY A 52 -2.12 13.18 2.60
C GLY A 52 -3.32 12.35 3.01
N HIS A 53 -3.62 11.33 2.20
CA HIS A 53 -4.74 10.40 2.41
C HIS A 53 -4.30 9.00 2.85
N GLN A 54 -3.04 8.64 2.64
CA GLN A 54 -2.53 7.32 2.97
C GLN A 54 -1.03 7.34 3.30
N THR A 55 -0.58 6.28 3.96
CA THR A 55 0.84 5.97 4.21
C THR A 55 1.05 4.46 4.27
N PHE A 56 2.28 3.99 4.07
CA PHE A 56 2.61 2.57 4.17
C PHE A 56 3.54 2.30 5.35
N CYS A 57 3.38 1.16 6.02
CA CYS A 57 4.39 0.70 6.96
C CYS A 57 5.58 0.08 6.19
N PRO A 58 6.83 0.51 6.44
CA PRO A 58 8.01 -0.02 5.74
C PRO A 58 8.36 -1.47 6.09
N TYR A 59 7.71 -2.05 7.12
CA TYR A 59 7.99 -3.41 7.58
C TYR A 59 6.95 -4.42 7.09
N CYS A 60 5.69 -4.23 7.44
CA CYS A 60 4.62 -5.16 7.09
C CYS A 60 3.91 -4.84 5.77
N SER A 61 4.32 -3.76 5.08
CA SER A 61 3.73 -3.31 3.80
C SER A 61 2.22 -3.02 3.83
N ARG A 62 1.61 -2.91 5.03
CA ARG A 62 0.23 -2.49 5.21
C ARG A 62 0.04 -1.06 4.73
N LEU A 63 -1.04 -0.84 4.00
CA LEU A 63 -1.47 0.49 3.58
C LEU A 63 -2.47 1.05 4.59
N PHE A 64 -2.14 2.17 5.21
CA PHE A 64 -3.06 2.88 6.10
C PHE A 64 -3.69 4.03 5.33
N VAL A 65 -5.02 4.05 5.25
CA VAL A 65 -5.80 5.07 4.54
C VAL A 65 -6.62 5.84 5.57
N LEU A 66 -6.51 7.16 5.55
CA LEU A 66 -7.29 8.04 6.41
C LEU A 66 -8.76 8.02 5.96
N SER A 67 -9.68 7.81 6.91
CA SER A 67 -11.11 7.93 6.66
C SER A 67 -11.46 9.32 6.14
N PRO A 68 -12.41 9.46 5.21
CA PRO A 68 -12.90 10.77 4.76
C PRO A 68 -13.61 11.56 5.87
N ASP A 69 -14.13 10.86 6.90
CA ASP A 69 -14.76 11.44 8.08
C ASP A 69 -13.75 11.77 9.21
N ALA A 70 -12.46 11.47 9.01
CA ALA A 70 -11.45 11.82 10.02
C ALA A 70 -11.34 13.34 10.13
N GLY A 71 -11.50 13.86 11.36
CA GLY A 71 -11.33 15.29 11.62
C GLY A 71 -9.94 15.78 11.20
N GLU A 72 -9.87 16.97 10.60
CA GLU A 72 -8.60 17.58 10.23
C GLU A 72 -7.77 17.87 11.49
N ASP A 73 -6.48 17.48 11.49
CA ASP A 73 -5.56 17.79 12.58
C ASP A 73 -5.21 19.27 12.52
N THR A 74 -6.03 20.11 13.15
CA THR A 74 -5.65 21.49 13.47
C THR A 74 -4.59 21.44 14.57
N ALA A 75 -3.34 21.16 14.20
CA ALA A 75 -2.19 21.22 15.08
C ALA A 75 -1.26 22.32 14.58
N HIS A 76 -1.23 23.44 15.31
CA HIS A 76 -0.27 24.53 15.18
C HIS A 76 1.12 24.13 15.69
#